data_AF-A0A1Q7TH83-F1
#
_entry.id   AF-A0A1Q7TH83-F1
#
_cell.length_a   1.000
_cell.length_b   1.000
_cell.length_c   1.000
_cell.angle_alpha   90.00
_cell.angle_beta   90.00
_cell.angle_gamma   90.00
#
_symmetry.space_group_name_H-M   'P 1'
#
loop_
_entity.id
_entity.type
_entity.pdbx_description
1 polymer ?
#
loop_
_entity_poly.entity_id
_entity_poly.type
_entity_poly.pdbx_seq_one_letter_code
_entity_poly.pdbx_strand_id
1 'polypeptide(L)'
;MLGGCRERGNTIVMRDACSLVSKEEVASVQEAPVNETKSSEHSDGVFRVSQCFYTAAEFSKSVILALVQPDSKQRSERSPKDFWREKFGPYNGNQKERDEKPETKSAEKEQGPAPKKIDGLGDDAYWVSNRFGGVLYVLKGDAFFSVGIGGTDDEDAKLEKSKVLAQKALQRL
;
A
#
# COMPACT_ATOMS: atom_id res chain seq x y z
N MET A 1 -34.70 25.61 17.16
CA MET A 1 -33.66 25.58 16.10
C MET A 1 -32.35 26.04 16.71
N LEU A 2 -31.53 25.13 17.25
CA LEU A 2 -30.12 25.42 17.55
C LEU A 2 -29.33 24.17 17.17
N GLY A 3 -28.72 24.23 15.99
CA GLY A 3 -27.89 23.19 15.43
C GLY A 3 -26.55 23.13 16.16
N GLY A 4 -26.24 21.97 16.73
CA GLY A 4 -24.90 21.67 17.23
C GLY A 4 -23.98 21.36 16.06
N CYS A 5 -22.94 22.18 15.87
CA CYS A 5 -21.79 21.85 15.04
C CYS A 5 -21.15 20.57 15.59
N ARG A 6 -21.30 19.47 14.86
CA ARG A 6 -20.56 18.23 15.12
C ARG A 6 -19.18 18.39 14.49
N GLU A 7 -18.22 18.91 15.25
CA GLU A 7 -16.82 18.78 14.90
C GLU A 7 -16.48 17.28 14.86
N ARG A 8 -16.49 16.72 13.65
CA ARG A 8 -15.79 15.46 13.38
C ARG A 8 -14.31 15.80 13.43
N GLY A 9 -13.75 15.80 14.64
CA GLY A 9 -12.31 15.71 14.82
C GLY A 9 -11.83 14.52 14.00
N ASN A 10 -10.97 14.78 13.03
CA ASN A 10 -10.34 13.75 12.22
C ASN A 10 -9.30 13.07 13.12
N THR A 11 -9.75 12.24 14.05
CA THR A 11 -8.87 11.47 14.91
C THR A 11 -8.14 10.49 14.00
N ILE A 12 -6.85 10.72 13.80
CA ILE A 12 -5.99 9.77 13.09
C ILE A 12 -6.01 8.49 13.93
N VAL A 13 -6.75 7.48 13.48
CA VAL A 13 -6.80 6.19 14.16
C VAL A 13 -5.51 5.46 13.82
N MET A 14 -4.61 5.37 14.78
CA MET A 14 -3.36 4.64 14.62
C MET A 14 -3.69 3.14 14.54
N ARG A 15 -3.34 2.51 13.43
CA ARG A 15 -3.60 1.08 13.18
C ARG A 15 -2.30 0.31 13.05
N ASP A 16 -2.36 -0.97 13.38
CA ASP A 16 -1.29 -1.91 13.10
C ASP A 16 -1.57 -2.61 11.76
N ALA A 17 -0.54 -2.86 10.95
CA ALA A 17 -0.67 -3.51 9.66
C ALA A 17 -1.32 -4.90 9.76
N CYS A 18 -1.03 -5.69 10.81
CA CYS A 18 -1.62 -7.02 10.99
C CYS A 18 -3.12 -6.97 11.33
N SER A 19 -3.63 -5.80 11.76
CA SER A 19 -5.07 -5.62 12.01
C SER A 19 -5.89 -5.38 10.73
N LEU A 20 -5.24 -5.13 9.59
CA LEU A 20 -5.91 -4.79 8.34
C LEU A 20 -6.36 -6.03 7.55
N VAL A 21 -5.62 -7.13 7.64
CA VAL A 21 -5.92 -8.38 6.95
C VAL A 21 -5.66 -9.55 7.88
N SER A 22 -6.63 -10.45 7.98
CA SER A 22 -6.51 -11.65 8.81
C SER A 22 -5.60 -12.70 8.18
N LYS A 23 -5.06 -13.58 9.02
CA LYS A 23 -4.25 -14.73 8.60
C LYS A 23 -5.01 -15.65 7.65
N GLU A 24 -6.30 -15.85 7.92
CA GLU A 24 -7.20 -16.72 7.16
C GLU A 24 -7.51 -16.13 5.78
N GLU A 25 -7.68 -14.81 5.69
CA GLU A 25 -7.85 -14.12 4.40
C GLU A 25 -6.59 -14.24 3.54
N VAL A 26 -5.39 -14.07 4.13
CA VAL A 26 -4.13 -14.27 3.38
C VAL A 26 -3.99 -15.72 2.93
N ALA A 27 -4.29 -16.69 3.80
CA ALA A 27 -4.22 -18.11 3.46
C ALA A 27 -5.17 -18.47 2.32
N SER A 28 -6.39 -17.91 2.34
CA SER A 28 -7.38 -18.11 1.28
C SER A 28 -6.93 -17.51 -0.05
N VAL A 29 -6.32 -16.32 -0.06
CA VAL A 29 -5.87 -15.66 -1.30
C VAL A 29 -4.62 -16.31 -1.87
N GLN A 30 -3.70 -16.77 -1.01
CA GLN A 30 -2.50 -17.46 -1.45
C GLN A 30 -2.71 -18.94 -1.76
N GLU A 31 -3.90 -19.47 -1.46
CA GLU A 31 -4.23 -20.90 -1.56
C GLU A 31 -3.17 -21.75 -0.85
N ALA A 32 -2.68 -21.24 0.29
CA ALA A 32 -1.57 -21.81 1.03
C ALA A 32 -1.75 -21.56 2.52
N PRO A 33 -1.40 -22.52 3.39
CA PRO A 33 -1.43 -22.29 4.82
C PRO A 33 -0.47 -21.16 5.21
N VAL A 34 -0.92 -20.29 6.11
CA VAL A 34 -0.06 -19.32 6.80
C VAL A 34 0.25 -19.89 8.17
N ASN A 35 1.52 -19.89 8.58
CA ASN A 35 1.95 -20.44 9.86
C ASN A 35 1.91 -19.37 10.95
N GLU A 36 2.43 -18.17 10.64
CA GLU A 36 2.63 -17.10 11.60
C GLU A 36 2.36 -15.72 10.96
N THR A 37 2.10 -14.74 11.82
CA THR A 37 1.99 -13.33 11.46
C THR A 37 2.87 -12.53 12.41
N LYS A 38 3.81 -11.76 11.86
CA LYS A 38 4.75 -10.96 12.65
C LYS A 38 4.56 -9.48 12.34
N SER A 39 4.20 -8.71 13.37
CA SER A 39 4.17 -7.24 13.30
C SER A 39 5.56 -6.68 13.60
N SER A 40 5.94 -5.63 12.87
CA SER A 40 7.04 -4.72 13.20
C SER A 40 6.61 -3.28 12.99
N GLU A 41 7.26 -2.36 13.69
CA GLU A 41 6.97 -0.93 13.61
C GLU A 41 8.28 -0.14 13.72
N HIS A 42 8.39 0.94 12.95
CA HIS A 42 9.39 1.97 13.14
C HIS A 42 8.83 3.35 12.77
N SER A 43 9.50 4.40 13.26
CA SER A 43 9.34 5.76 12.76
C SER A 43 10.49 6.07 11.83
N ASP A 44 10.22 6.72 10.70
CA ASP A 44 11.26 7.24 9.79
C ASP A 44 11.58 8.73 10.04
N GLY A 45 11.02 9.29 11.12
CA GLY A 45 11.13 10.71 11.49
C GLY A 45 9.98 11.58 10.96
N VAL A 46 9.21 11.10 9.99
CA VAL A 46 8.05 11.80 9.41
C VAL A 46 6.79 10.94 9.52
N PHE A 47 6.92 9.66 9.20
CA PHE A 47 5.86 8.68 9.20
C PHE A 47 6.13 7.57 10.21
N ARG A 48 5.04 7.06 10.75
CA ARG A 48 5.00 5.77 11.41
C ARG A 48 4.77 4.70 10.34
N VAL A 49 5.69 3.74 10.26
CA VAL A 49 5.60 2.60 9.36
C VAL A 49 5.38 1.34 10.19
N SER A 50 4.21 0.73 10.04
CA SER A 50 3.90 -0.59 10.60
C SER A 50 3.89 -1.62 9.47
N GLN A 51 4.45 -2.80 9.72
CA GLN A 51 4.52 -3.89 8.75
C GLN A 51 3.98 -5.17 9.38
N CYS A 52 3.21 -5.92 8.61
CA CYS A 52 2.83 -7.29 8.92
C CYS A 52 3.45 -8.24 7.89
N PHE A 53 4.20 -9.21 8.39
CA PHE A 53 4.72 -10.31 7.59
C PHE A 53 3.93 -11.59 7.88
N TYR A 54 3.28 -12.12 6.85
CA TYR A 54 2.50 -13.36 6.90
C TYR A 54 3.35 -14.48 6.33
N THR A 55 3.96 -15.28 7.21
CA THR A 55 4.83 -16.37 6.77
C THR A 55 3.98 -17.57 6.36
N ALA A 56 3.97 -17.86 5.07
CA ALA A 56 3.31 -19.06 4.53
C ALA A 56 4.11 -20.33 4.87
N ALA A 57 3.43 -21.48 4.90
CA ALA A 57 4.10 -22.78 5.05
C ALA A 57 5.09 -23.04 3.92
N GLU A 58 4.73 -22.64 2.70
CA GLU A 58 5.68 -22.46 1.62
C GLU A 58 6.21 -21.02 1.67
N PHE A 59 7.42 -20.81 2.20
CA PHE A 59 7.95 -19.47 2.46
C PHE A 59 7.93 -18.55 1.22
N SER A 60 8.08 -19.12 0.02
CA SER A 60 8.00 -18.39 -1.25
C SER A 60 6.69 -17.62 -1.39
N LYS A 61 5.56 -18.15 -0.86
CA LYS A 61 4.21 -17.58 -0.89
C LYS A 61 3.90 -16.64 0.28
N SER A 62 4.92 -16.19 1.01
CA SER A 62 4.70 -15.24 2.11
C SER A 62 4.21 -13.89 1.57
N VAL A 63 3.48 -13.15 2.41
CA VAL A 63 2.91 -11.85 2.07
C VAL A 63 3.44 -10.80 3.02
N ILE A 64 3.71 -9.61 2.50
CA ILE A 64 4.10 -8.44 3.27
C ILE A 64 3.06 -7.34 3.06
N LEU A 65 2.53 -6.80 4.16
CA LEU A 65 1.70 -5.60 4.16
C LEU A 65 2.40 -4.54 4.98
N ALA A 66 2.63 -3.36 4.41
CA ALA A 66 3.15 -2.21 5.16
C ALA A 66 2.14 -1.07 5.15
N LEU A 67 1.81 -0.52 6.31
CA LEU A 67 0.95 0.64 6.51
C LEU A 67 1.81 1.84 6.94
N VAL A 68 1.63 2.95 6.25
CA VAL A 68 2.29 4.22 6.53
C VAL A 68 1.23 5.23 6.97
N GLN A 69 1.45 5.80 8.16
CA GLN A 69 0.59 6.82 8.76
C GLN A 69 1.45 8.01 9.23
N PRO A 70 0.84 9.19 9.46
CA PRO A 70 1.53 10.29 10.09
C PRO A 70 2.04 9.85 11.46
N ASP A 71 3.29 10.21 11.80
CA ASP A 71 3.80 9.94 13.14
C ASP A 71 3.20 10.94 14.13
N SER A 72 2.33 10.49 15.02
CA SER A 72 1.69 11.36 16.03
C SER A 72 2.68 11.98 17.01
N LYS A 73 3.89 11.44 17.12
CA LYS A 73 4.95 11.96 18.00
C LYS A 73 5.74 13.10 17.35
N GLN A 74 5.62 13.26 16.04
CA GLN A 74 6.35 14.26 15.27
C GLN A 74 5.38 15.32 14.75
N ARG A 75 5.72 16.60 14.91
CA ARG A 75 5.04 17.67 14.18
C ARG A 75 5.68 17.83 12.83
N SER A 76 5.28 16.98 11.88
CA SER A 76 5.68 17.10 10.48
C SER A 76 4.59 17.82 9.70
N GLU A 77 4.99 18.75 8.83
CA GLU A 77 4.09 19.35 7.83
C GLU A 77 3.88 18.41 6.63
N ARG A 78 4.77 17.43 6.44
CA ARG A 78 4.71 16.47 5.34
C ARG A 78 3.70 15.37 5.64
N SER A 79 2.66 15.30 4.82
CA SER A 79 1.60 14.28 4.90
C SER A 79 1.92 13.04 4.04
N PRO A 80 1.31 11.88 4.33
CA PRO A 80 1.33 10.73 3.42
C PRO A 80 0.86 11.06 1.99
N LYS A 81 -0.06 12.03 1.82
CA LYS A 81 -0.47 12.53 0.50
C LYS A 81 0.63 13.28 -0.23
N ASP A 82 1.50 14.01 0.48
CA ASP A 82 2.64 14.68 -0.14
C ASP A 82 3.67 13.68 -0.64
N PHE A 83 3.97 12.66 0.17
CA PHE A 83 4.79 11.54 -0.27
C PHE A 83 4.18 10.85 -1.50
N TRP A 84 2.87 10.61 -1.47
CA TRP A 84 2.17 10.00 -2.59
C TRP A 84 2.28 10.81 -3.87
N ARG A 85 2.05 12.13 -3.80
CA ARG A 85 2.17 13.05 -4.94
C ARG A 85 3.60 13.10 -5.48
N GLU A 86 4.61 13.05 -4.62
CA GLU A 86 6.01 13.00 -5.04
C GLU A 86 6.31 11.69 -5.78
N LYS A 87 5.89 10.55 -5.21
CA LYS A 87 6.18 9.23 -5.76
C LYS A 87 5.39 8.91 -7.04
N PHE A 88 4.10 9.27 -7.05
CA PHE A 88 3.16 8.84 -8.09
C PHE A 88 2.56 9.99 -8.93
N GLY A 89 2.72 11.24 -8.51
CA GLY A 89 2.20 12.41 -9.21
C GLY A 89 2.65 12.54 -10.68
N PRO A 90 3.92 12.27 -11.03
CA PRO A 90 4.35 12.21 -12.43
C PRO A 90 3.58 11.18 -13.27
N TYR A 91 2.97 10.19 -12.61
CA TYR A 91 2.27 9.08 -13.24
C TYR A 91 0.75 9.24 -13.27
N ASN A 92 0.22 10.39 -12.84
CA ASN A 92 -1.23 10.60 -12.66
C ASN A 92 -1.99 11.04 -13.94
N GLY A 93 -1.40 10.84 -15.13
CA GLY A 93 -2.01 11.15 -16.44
C GLY A 93 -2.38 9.90 -17.26
N ASN A 94 -3.21 10.06 -18.29
CA ASN A 94 -3.61 8.99 -19.22
C ASN A 94 -2.36 8.29 -19.80
N GLN A 95 -2.34 6.97 -19.74
CA GLN A 95 -1.22 6.14 -20.22
C GLN A 95 -0.88 6.42 -21.70
N LYS A 96 -1.88 6.78 -22.51
CA LYS A 96 -1.73 7.15 -23.93
C LYS A 96 -0.93 8.43 -24.19
N GLU A 97 -0.90 9.39 -23.27
CA GLU A 97 -0.13 10.64 -23.46
C GLU A 97 1.34 10.51 -23.05
N ARG A 98 1.69 9.40 -22.39
CA ARG A 98 3.05 9.18 -21.85
C ARG A 98 3.97 8.45 -22.82
N ASP A 99 3.40 7.64 -23.73
CA ASP A 99 4.15 7.00 -24.82
C ASP A 99 4.74 8.02 -25.83
N GLU A 100 4.30 9.28 -25.79
CA GLU A 100 4.75 10.35 -26.69
C GLU A 100 5.77 11.33 -26.08
N LYS A 101 6.13 11.20 -24.78
CA LYS A 101 7.09 12.11 -24.14
C LYS A 101 8.37 11.40 -23.66
N PRO A 102 9.56 11.92 -23.98
CA PRO A 102 10.82 11.33 -23.53
C PRO A 102 10.92 11.47 -22.00
N GLU A 103 11.16 10.34 -21.35
CA GLU A 103 11.28 10.18 -19.91
C GLU A 103 12.30 11.17 -19.32
N THR A 104 11.82 12.20 -18.61
CA THR A 104 12.66 13.04 -17.77
C THR A 104 13.06 12.27 -16.52
N LYS A 105 14.35 11.91 -16.49
CA LYS A 105 15.07 11.22 -15.42
C LYS A 105 15.08 12.04 -14.11
N SER A 106 14.42 11.52 -13.08
CA SER A 106 14.65 11.83 -11.66
C SER A 106 13.85 10.82 -10.82
N ALA A 107 14.37 9.91 -9.99
CA ALA A 107 15.70 9.72 -9.41
C ALA A 107 16.01 8.20 -9.31
N GLU A 108 17.28 7.83 -9.52
CA GLU A 108 17.85 6.49 -9.26
C GLU A 108 17.45 5.98 -7.85
N LYS A 109 17.02 4.74 -7.60
CA LYS A 109 17.46 3.42 -8.09
C LYS A 109 16.28 2.43 -8.04
N GLU A 110 16.34 1.41 -8.89
CA GLU A 110 15.30 0.39 -9.20
C GLU A 110 14.35 0.78 -10.36
N GLN A 111 14.94 1.03 -11.54
CA GLN A 111 14.17 1.27 -12.78
C GLN A 111 13.52 -0.04 -13.27
N GLY A 112 12.41 -0.40 -12.64
CA GLY A 112 11.35 -1.19 -13.26
C GLY A 112 10.52 -0.31 -14.21
N PRO A 113 9.56 -0.90 -14.94
CA PRO A 113 8.63 -0.13 -15.78
C PRO A 113 7.86 0.90 -14.95
N ALA A 114 7.36 1.95 -15.63
CA ALA A 114 6.56 2.98 -14.99
C ALA A 114 5.39 2.36 -14.19
N PRO A 115 5.08 2.86 -12.97
CA PRO A 115 3.97 2.38 -12.18
C PRO A 115 2.64 2.42 -12.97
N LYS A 116 1.91 1.30 -12.92
CA LYS A 116 0.59 1.16 -13.55
C LYS A 116 -0.49 1.66 -12.60
N LYS A 117 -1.29 2.64 -13.03
CA LYS A 117 -2.41 3.15 -12.25
C LYS A 117 -3.50 2.08 -12.13
N ILE A 118 -4.08 1.94 -10.93
CA ILE A 118 -5.14 0.98 -10.62
C ILE A 118 -6.38 1.74 -10.17
N ASP A 119 -7.43 1.71 -10.98
CA ASP A 119 -8.68 2.39 -10.67
C ASP A 119 -9.53 1.58 -9.68
N GLY A 120 -10.37 2.28 -8.91
CA GLY A 120 -11.36 1.66 -8.02
C GLY A 120 -10.84 1.13 -6.69
N LEU A 121 -9.58 1.41 -6.32
CA LEU A 121 -9.01 1.07 -5.02
C LEU A 121 -8.55 2.31 -4.26
N GLY A 122 -9.00 2.43 -3.01
CA GLY A 122 -8.65 3.55 -2.15
C GLY A 122 -9.11 4.89 -2.74
N ASP A 123 -8.38 5.94 -2.43
CA ASP A 123 -8.50 7.25 -3.08
C ASP A 123 -7.59 7.34 -4.32
N ASP A 124 -6.50 6.57 -4.35
CA ASP A 124 -5.59 6.39 -5.49
C ASP A 124 -4.79 5.09 -5.30
N ALA A 125 -4.35 4.43 -6.37
CA ALA A 125 -3.57 3.20 -6.29
C ALA A 125 -2.66 2.97 -7.50
N TYR A 126 -1.49 2.38 -7.25
CA TYR A 126 -0.51 2.04 -8.28
C TYR A 126 0.11 0.68 -8.04
N TRP A 127 0.29 -0.06 -9.13
CA TRP A 127 1.12 -1.25 -9.17
C TRP A 127 2.53 -0.88 -9.62
N VAL A 128 3.53 -1.27 -8.84
CA VAL A 128 4.95 -1.09 -9.15
C VAL A 128 5.55 -2.45 -9.43
N SER A 129 5.79 -2.77 -10.70
CA SER A 129 6.40 -4.04 -11.11
C SER A 129 7.85 -4.10 -10.66
N ASN A 130 8.31 -5.29 -10.26
CA ASN A 130 9.70 -5.57 -9.92
C ASN A 130 10.06 -6.99 -10.36
N ARG A 131 11.32 -7.41 -10.20
CA ARG A 131 11.79 -8.75 -10.61
C ARG A 131 11.06 -9.94 -9.95
N PHE A 132 10.27 -9.69 -8.91
CA PHE A 132 9.52 -10.70 -8.15
C PHE A 132 8.01 -10.66 -8.41
N GLY A 133 7.54 -9.80 -9.31
CA GLY A 133 6.13 -9.66 -9.68
C GLY A 133 5.56 -8.29 -9.39
N GLY A 134 6.05 -7.57 -8.36
CA GLY A 134 5.63 -6.20 -8.06
C GLY A 134 4.98 -6.02 -6.68
N VAL A 135 4.60 -4.78 -6.40
CA VAL A 135 3.97 -4.36 -5.14
C VAL A 135 2.82 -3.40 -5.45
N LEU A 136 1.65 -3.65 -4.86
CA LEU A 136 0.50 -2.76 -4.96
C LEU A 136 0.58 -1.71 -3.85
N TYR A 137 0.52 -0.43 -4.21
CA TYR A 137 0.38 0.69 -3.30
C TYR A 137 -1.03 1.26 -3.37
N VAL A 138 -1.63 1.58 -2.23
CA VAL A 138 -2.99 2.13 -2.12
C VAL A 138 -3.01 3.27 -1.11
N LEU A 139 -3.47 4.44 -1.56
CA LEU A 139 -3.71 5.63 -0.73
C LEU A 139 -5.14 5.60 -0.19
N LYS A 140 -5.33 5.93 1.08
CA LYS A 140 -6.65 6.16 1.65
C LYS A 140 -6.61 7.21 2.75
N GLY A 141 -7.32 8.32 2.55
CA GLY A 141 -7.33 9.42 3.51
C GLY A 141 -5.92 9.93 3.75
N ASP A 142 -5.49 9.97 5.01
CA ASP A 142 -4.16 10.42 5.41
C ASP A 142 -3.23 9.24 5.74
N ALA A 143 -3.39 8.11 5.06
CA ALA A 143 -2.53 6.94 5.18
C ALA A 143 -2.38 6.29 3.80
N PHE A 144 -1.33 5.50 3.61
CA PHE A 144 -1.25 4.57 2.49
C PHE A 144 -0.69 3.25 2.97
N PHE A 145 -1.00 2.19 2.25
CA PHE A 145 -0.40 0.88 2.51
C PHE A 145 0.12 0.27 1.22
N SER A 146 0.96 -0.76 1.37
CA SER A 146 1.48 -1.56 0.27
C SER A 146 1.31 -3.04 0.55
N VAL A 147 1.09 -3.82 -0.51
CA VAL A 147 0.92 -5.27 -0.48
C VAL A 147 1.90 -5.91 -1.46
N GLY A 148 2.80 -6.74 -0.95
CA GLY A 148 3.71 -7.57 -1.74
C GLY A 148 3.33 -9.04 -1.62
N ILE A 149 3.17 -9.72 -2.75
CA ILE A 149 2.77 -11.12 -2.85
C ILE A 149 3.96 -11.97 -3.31
N GLY A 150 4.39 -12.89 -2.46
CA GLY A 150 5.34 -13.94 -2.84
C GLY A 150 4.69 -15.04 -3.68
N GLY A 151 5.52 -15.90 -4.27
CA GLY A 151 5.11 -17.10 -5.00
C GLY A 151 5.61 -17.08 -6.44
N THR A 152 5.29 -18.14 -7.17
CA THR A 152 5.70 -18.33 -8.57
C THR A 152 4.66 -17.85 -9.59
N ASP A 153 3.52 -17.35 -9.11
CA ASP A 153 2.49 -16.77 -9.98
C ASP A 153 3.05 -15.62 -10.81
N ASP A 154 2.47 -15.44 -12.00
CA ASP A 154 2.78 -14.31 -12.87
C ASP A 154 2.32 -12.96 -12.27
N GLU A 155 2.73 -11.88 -12.91
CA GLU A 155 2.47 -10.52 -12.46
C GLU A 155 0.98 -10.18 -12.38
N ASP A 156 0.18 -10.61 -13.35
CA ASP A 156 -1.26 -10.30 -13.39
C ASP A 156 -1.98 -11.04 -12.25
N ALA A 157 -1.67 -12.32 -12.04
CA ALA A 157 -2.20 -13.10 -10.93
C ALA A 157 -1.82 -12.51 -9.57
N LYS A 158 -0.57 -12.08 -9.39
CA LYS A 158 -0.10 -11.39 -8.18
C LYS A 158 -0.80 -10.05 -7.96
N LEU A 159 -1.04 -9.28 -9.01
CA LEU A 159 -1.78 -8.04 -8.94
C LEU A 159 -3.22 -8.30 -8.49
N GLU A 160 -3.93 -9.27 -9.09
CA GLU A 160 -5.31 -9.59 -8.69
C GLU A 160 -5.40 -10.05 -7.22
N LYS A 161 -4.49 -10.93 -6.78
CA LYS A 161 -4.38 -11.32 -5.35
C LYS A 161 -4.13 -10.11 -4.45
N SER A 162 -3.24 -9.21 -4.86
CA SER A 162 -2.95 -7.98 -4.12
C SER A 162 -4.17 -7.07 -4.02
N LYS A 163 -4.96 -6.93 -5.08
CA LYS A 163 -6.22 -6.14 -5.07
C LYS A 163 -7.23 -6.72 -4.09
N VAL A 164 -7.38 -8.04 -4.03
CA VAL A 164 -8.28 -8.70 -3.07
C VAL A 164 -7.86 -8.38 -1.63
N LEU A 165 -6.57 -8.54 -1.31
CA LEU A 165 -6.08 -8.19 0.04
C LEU A 165 -6.20 -6.69 0.33
N ALA A 166 -5.97 -5.83 -0.66
CA ALA A 166 -6.14 -4.39 -0.51
C ALA A 166 -7.60 -4.01 -0.21
N GLN A 167 -8.58 -4.65 -0.85
CA GLN A 167 -10.00 -4.44 -0.53
C GLN A 167 -10.32 -4.85 0.90
N LYS A 168 -9.76 -5.97 1.39
CA LYS A 168 -9.90 -6.38 2.80
C LYS A 168 -9.28 -5.37 3.76
N ALA A 169 -8.09 -4.88 3.44
CA ALA A 169 -7.41 -3.86 4.24
C ALA A 169 -8.24 -2.56 4.31
N LEU A 170 -8.78 -2.10 3.18
CA LEU A 170 -9.61 -0.89 3.10
C LEU A 170 -10.90 -0.98 3.91
N GLN A 171 -11.46 -2.18 4.14
CA GLN A 171 -12.63 -2.36 5.01
C GLN A 171 -12.32 -2.10 6.50
N ARG A 172 -11.04 -2.18 6.89
CA ARG A 172 -10.60 -2.08 8.28
C ARG A 172 -9.78 -0.83 8.59
N LEU A 173 -9.35 -0.11 7.56
CA LEU A 173 -8.56 1.12 7.67
C LEU A 173 -9.46 2.30 8.07
#